data_AF-A0A832H8I2-F1
#
_entry.id   AF-A0A832H8I2-F1
#
_cell.length_a   1.000
_cell.length_b   1.000
_cell.length_c   1.000
_cell.angle_alpha   90.00
_cell.angle_beta   90.00
_cell.angle_gamma   90.00
#
_symmetry.space_group_name_H-M   'P 1'
#
loop_
_entity.id
_entity.type
_entity.pdbx_description
1 polymer ?
#
loop_
_entity_poly.entity_id
_entity_poly.type
_entity_poly.pdbx_seq_one_letter_code
_entity_poly.pdbx_strand_id
1 'polypeptide(L)'
;MVTMLVCGLGSVPLQGQEAPAPAEPVPVPAAPPARPRLGINLNGPADFNTELPFVDVFRLSRKWISQREGAGWGKGPALDLDEKGWVRRLEPGCFAETPVLTVPGGRYPGGIYTVLYEGEGKLRFNGPVKVLEEVPGKIRLDVTPRSTGSIFVQLRETNPENPLRNIRMVMPGFEENYATQIFHPVFLKRWEGFAALRFMDWGHTNNSKQQSWAGRPTLDRATWAGDGGVPVEIMVELSNRLGIDPWFCIPHLADDDYVRNFAQLVRDTLKPGLKVHVEYSNEVWNSMFGQAQWAEAQAKERGIGPADRPWEGRAQVYVQRSIDIFKIWEEVFGGRERLVRHLA
;
A
#
# COMPACT_ATOMS: atom_id res chain seq x y z
N MET A 1 -32.35 17.56 76.28
CA MET A 1 -33.47 18.09 77.10
C MET A 1 -34.64 18.33 76.15
N VAL A 2 -35.73 17.57 76.33
CA VAL A 2 -37.13 17.82 75.90
C VAL A 2 -37.40 17.99 74.39
N THR A 3 -37.94 16.98 73.68
CA THR A 3 -39.35 16.54 73.51
C THR A 3 -40.11 17.26 72.38
N MET A 4 -40.70 16.42 71.52
CA MET A 4 -41.66 16.68 70.42
C MET A 4 -42.84 17.62 70.75
N LEU A 5 -43.47 18.17 69.70
CA LEU A 5 -44.93 18.14 69.57
C LEU A 5 -45.41 18.15 68.10
N VAL A 6 -46.49 17.41 67.86
CA VAL A 6 -47.21 17.15 66.60
C VAL A 6 -48.52 17.98 66.57
N CYS A 7 -48.98 18.40 65.38
CA CYS A 7 -50.38 18.64 64.97
C CYS A 7 -50.36 18.88 63.44
N GLY A 8 -51.27 18.47 62.55
CA GLY A 8 -52.62 17.93 62.66
C GLY A 8 -53.56 18.60 61.64
N LEU A 9 -53.82 17.92 60.51
CA LEU A 9 -55.02 17.96 59.62
C LEU A 9 -55.28 19.10 58.60
N GLY A 10 -55.64 18.66 57.38
CA GLY A 10 -56.37 19.44 56.36
C GLY A 10 -56.18 18.91 54.93
N SER A 11 -57.03 17.98 54.46
CA SER A 11 -57.04 17.47 53.08
C SER A 11 -58.00 18.26 52.17
N VAL A 12 -57.48 18.83 51.09
CA VAL A 12 -58.24 19.47 49.99
C VAL A 12 -58.13 18.56 48.76
N PRO A 13 -59.21 18.27 48.02
CA PRO A 13 -59.10 17.47 46.80
C PRO A 13 -58.53 18.34 45.67
N LEU A 14 -57.36 17.95 45.15
CA LEU A 14 -56.77 18.54 43.94
C LEU A 14 -57.57 18.06 42.72
N GLN A 15 -58.26 18.99 42.05
CA GLN A 15 -58.78 18.79 40.70
C GLN A 15 -57.60 18.51 39.75
N GLY A 16 -57.65 17.37 39.05
CA GLY A 16 -56.65 17.00 38.07
C GLY A 16 -56.66 17.98 36.90
N GLN A 17 -55.56 18.72 36.73
CA GLN A 17 -55.23 19.36 35.45
C GLN A 17 -54.55 18.32 34.56
N GLU A 18 -55.17 18.03 33.42
CA GLU A 18 -54.62 17.19 32.37
C GLU A 18 -53.34 17.85 31.82
N ALA A 19 -52.25 17.09 31.75
CA ALA A 19 -50.98 17.58 31.23
C ALA A 19 -51.11 17.86 29.72
N PRO A 20 -50.52 18.95 29.20
CA PRO A 20 -50.58 19.25 27.78
C PRO A 20 -49.86 18.16 26.97
N ALA A 21 -50.45 17.79 25.84
CA ALA A 21 -49.89 16.78 24.94
C ALA A 21 -48.46 17.17 24.49
N PRO A 22 -47.54 16.19 24.38
CA PRO A 22 -46.18 16.47 23.95
C PRO A 22 -46.18 17.03 22.52
N ALA A 23 -45.48 18.15 22.33
CA ALA A 23 -45.31 18.76 21.02
C ALA A 23 -44.63 17.77 20.05
N GLU A 24 -45.16 17.66 18.84
CA GLU A 24 -44.57 16.82 17.80
C GLU A 24 -43.14 17.28 17.48
N PRO A 25 -42.18 16.35 17.31
CA PRO A 25 -40.80 16.71 17.04
C PRO A 25 -40.70 17.36 15.65
N VAL A 26 -40.23 18.61 15.63
CA VAL A 26 -39.93 19.34 14.40
C VAL A 26 -38.84 18.58 13.64
N PRO A 27 -39.03 18.22 12.36
CA PRO A 27 -38.01 17.54 11.57
C PRO A 27 -36.79 18.45 11.41
N VAL A 28 -35.65 18.05 11.97
CA VAL A 28 -34.38 18.74 11.71
C VAL A 28 -33.92 18.34 10.29
N PRO A 29 -33.63 19.29 9.40
CA PRO A 29 -33.08 18.96 8.09
C PRO A 29 -31.78 18.17 8.26
N ALA A 30 -31.65 17.04 7.55
CA ALA A 30 -30.41 16.28 7.55
C ALA A 30 -29.25 17.19 7.12
N ALA A 31 -28.18 17.23 7.93
CA ALA A 31 -26.99 17.97 7.58
C ALA A 31 -26.47 17.47 6.21
N PRO A 32 -25.97 18.37 5.33
CA PRO A 32 -25.41 17.96 4.06
C PRO A 32 -24.28 16.94 4.30
N PRO A 33 -24.11 15.95 3.40
CA PRO A 33 -23.08 14.94 3.56
C PRO A 33 -21.71 15.61 3.73
N ALA A 34 -21.02 15.26 4.81
CA ALA A 34 -19.71 15.79 5.12
C ALA A 34 -18.75 15.48 3.95
N ARG A 35 -18.09 16.51 3.41
CA ARG A 35 -17.05 16.32 2.39
C ARG A 35 -15.71 16.13 3.10
N PRO A 36 -15.03 14.99 2.92
CA PRO A 36 -13.67 14.81 3.41
C PRO A 36 -12.77 15.97 3.00
N ARG A 37 -11.93 16.45 3.93
CA ARG A 37 -10.97 17.54 3.65
C ARG A 37 -9.52 17.18 3.94
N LEU A 38 -9.27 16.03 4.57
CA LEU A 38 -7.95 15.58 4.97
C LEU A 38 -7.43 14.54 3.98
N GLY A 39 -6.24 14.76 3.43
CA GLY A 39 -5.48 13.72 2.73
C GLY A 39 -4.48 13.07 3.67
N ILE A 40 -4.04 11.84 3.35
CA ILE A 40 -3.04 11.11 4.14
C ILE A 40 -2.06 10.36 3.25
N ASN A 41 -0.81 10.24 3.72
CA ASN A 41 0.17 9.36 3.11
C ASN A 41 0.02 7.95 3.67
N LEU A 42 -0.11 6.96 2.79
CA LEU A 42 -0.17 5.56 3.20
C LEU A 42 1.23 5.05 3.54
N ASN A 43 1.34 4.20 4.55
CA ASN A 43 2.59 3.54 4.88
C ASN A 43 2.98 2.52 3.79
N GLY A 44 4.28 2.37 3.56
CA GLY A 44 4.82 1.46 2.56
C GLY A 44 4.47 -0.02 2.83
N PRO A 45 4.21 -0.83 1.79
CA PRO A 45 4.05 -2.27 1.95
C PRO A 45 5.34 -2.91 2.47
N ALA A 46 5.23 -3.71 3.52
CA ALA A 46 6.34 -4.46 4.10
C ALA A 46 5.82 -5.68 4.85
N ASP A 47 6.67 -6.69 5.03
CA ASP A 47 6.34 -7.94 5.72
C ASP A 47 6.00 -7.73 7.21
N PHE A 48 6.47 -6.63 7.81
CA PHE A 48 6.17 -6.21 9.18
C PHE A 48 5.03 -5.18 9.27
N ASN A 49 4.36 -4.84 8.16
CA ASN A 49 3.31 -3.82 8.15
C ASN A 49 2.07 -4.29 8.93
N THR A 50 1.55 -3.45 9.82
CA THR A 50 0.37 -3.74 10.65
C THR A 50 -0.96 -3.41 9.95
N GLU A 51 -0.91 -2.72 8.81
CA GLU A 51 -2.11 -2.35 8.06
C GLU A 51 -2.68 -3.48 7.21
N LEU A 52 -1.82 -4.42 6.78
CA LEU A 52 -2.16 -5.61 5.98
C LEU A 52 -3.14 -5.30 4.83
N PRO A 53 -2.71 -4.50 3.83
CA PRO A 53 -3.61 -4.00 2.78
C PRO A 53 -4.22 -5.10 1.91
N PHE A 54 -3.51 -6.20 1.68
CA PHE A 54 -3.89 -7.22 0.70
C PHE A 54 -4.39 -8.50 1.37
N VAL A 55 -5.33 -9.19 0.72
CA VAL A 55 -5.72 -10.55 1.15
C VAL A 55 -4.65 -11.59 0.79
N ASP A 56 -3.82 -11.30 -0.22
CA ASP A 56 -2.62 -12.06 -0.58
C ASP A 56 -1.41 -11.46 0.13
N VAL A 57 -1.04 -12.03 1.27
CA VAL A 57 0.07 -11.51 2.09
C VAL A 57 1.43 -11.71 1.46
N PHE A 58 1.54 -12.58 0.43
CA PHE A 58 2.80 -12.76 -0.28
C PHE A 58 3.24 -11.48 -1.01
N ARG A 59 2.29 -10.60 -1.35
CA ARG A 59 2.58 -9.27 -1.93
C ARG A 59 3.36 -8.34 -1.02
N LEU A 60 3.34 -8.60 0.29
CA LEU A 60 4.09 -7.86 1.31
C LEU A 60 5.47 -8.47 1.59
N SER A 61 5.79 -9.63 0.99
CA SER A 61 7.01 -10.35 1.28
C SER A 61 8.25 -9.54 0.89
N ARG A 62 9.39 -9.80 1.52
CA ARG A 62 10.65 -9.25 1.00
C ARG A 62 10.99 -9.93 -0.33
N LYS A 63 11.94 -9.36 -1.05
CA LYS A 63 12.60 -10.09 -2.14
C LYS A 63 13.18 -11.40 -1.61
N TRP A 64 13.32 -12.39 -2.48
CA TRP A 64 14.00 -13.64 -2.13
C TRP A 64 15.41 -13.39 -1.64
N ILE A 65 15.77 -14.07 -0.57
CA ILE A 65 17.06 -13.97 0.10
C ILE A 65 17.75 -15.31 -0.07
N SER A 66 18.96 -15.27 -0.62
CA SER A 66 19.75 -16.46 -0.88
C SER A 66 20.29 -17.07 0.39
N GLN A 67 20.13 -18.38 0.53
CA GLN A 67 20.57 -19.15 1.69
C GLN A 67 21.45 -20.32 1.22
N ARG A 68 22.37 -20.74 2.10
CA ARG A 68 23.20 -21.93 1.91
C ARG A 68 23.16 -22.77 3.18
N GLU A 69 23.05 -24.08 3.00
CA GLU A 69 23.07 -25.02 4.12
C GLU A 69 24.38 -24.91 4.91
N GLY A 70 24.27 -24.86 6.24
CA GLY A 70 25.41 -24.68 7.15
C GLY A 70 25.99 -23.27 7.20
N ALA A 71 25.51 -22.31 6.39
CA ALA A 71 25.97 -20.92 6.41
C ALA A 71 25.04 -20.01 7.24
N GLY A 72 25.52 -18.79 7.52
CA GLY A 72 24.71 -17.75 8.13
C GLY A 72 23.58 -17.27 7.21
N TRP A 73 22.54 -16.66 7.80
CA TRP A 73 21.38 -16.18 7.04
C TRP A 73 21.79 -15.13 5.99
N GLY A 74 21.28 -15.27 4.76
CA GLY A 74 21.59 -14.38 3.64
C GLY A 74 22.99 -14.56 3.07
N LYS A 75 23.68 -15.67 3.39
CA LYS A 75 25.03 -15.99 2.89
C LYS A 75 25.04 -17.02 1.76
N GLY A 76 23.91 -17.16 1.06
CA GLY A 76 23.86 -17.90 -0.20
C GLY A 76 24.51 -17.15 -1.37
N PRO A 77 24.71 -17.82 -2.52
CA PRO A 77 25.20 -17.23 -3.76
C PRO A 77 24.18 -16.22 -4.35
N ALA A 78 24.55 -15.49 -5.40
CA ALA A 78 23.58 -14.66 -6.12
C ALA A 78 22.43 -15.54 -6.68
N LEU A 79 21.18 -15.12 -6.49
CA LEU A 79 20.02 -15.86 -7.02
C LEU A 79 19.86 -15.61 -8.51
N ASP A 80 19.55 -16.68 -9.24
CA ASP A 80 19.09 -16.61 -10.62
C ASP A 80 17.58 -16.30 -10.63
N LEU A 81 17.23 -15.03 -10.82
CA LEU A 81 15.85 -14.54 -10.86
C LEU A 81 15.42 -14.22 -12.29
N ASP A 82 14.14 -14.41 -12.61
CA ASP A 82 13.53 -13.81 -13.78
C ASP A 82 13.26 -12.30 -13.59
N GLU A 83 12.77 -11.64 -14.64
CA GLU A 83 12.47 -10.19 -14.63
C GLU A 83 11.37 -9.81 -13.61
N LYS A 84 10.53 -10.79 -13.22
CA LYS A 84 9.43 -10.62 -12.26
C LYS A 84 9.89 -10.87 -10.82
N GLY A 85 11.11 -11.40 -10.64
CA GLY A 85 11.71 -11.71 -9.35
C GLY A 85 11.44 -13.13 -8.85
N TRP A 86 11.01 -14.05 -9.71
CA TRP A 86 10.86 -15.48 -9.38
C TRP A 86 12.18 -16.22 -9.56
N VAL A 87 12.47 -17.17 -8.68
CA VAL A 87 13.72 -17.93 -8.70
C VAL A 87 13.65 -19.02 -9.79
N ARG A 88 14.54 -18.91 -10.78
CA ARG A 88 14.63 -19.87 -11.89
C ARG A 88 15.40 -21.12 -11.51
N ARG A 89 16.49 -20.96 -10.74
CA ARG A 89 17.42 -22.03 -10.39
C ARG A 89 17.97 -21.84 -8.98
N LEU A 90 18.34 -22.95 -8.36
CA LEU A 90 19.06 -22.98 -7.08
C LEU A 90 20.36 -23.77 -7.27
N GLU A 91 21.46 -23.26 -6.72
CA GLU A 91 22.71 -24.02 -6.64
C GLU A 91 22.57 -25.21 -5.67
N PRO A 92 23.35 -26.30 -5.85
CA PRO A 92 23.37 -27.41 -4.90
C PRO A 92 23.65 -26.94 -3.46
N GLY A 93 22.86 -27.45 -2.51
CA GLY A 93 22.96 -27.06 -1.09
C GLY A 93 22.51 -25.62 -0.78
N CYS A 94 21.88 -24.94 -1.74
CA CYS A 94 21.34 -23.59 -1.57
C CYS A 94 19.80 -23.59 -1.69
N PHE A 95 19.17 -22.60 -1.07
CA PHE A 95 17.73 -22.39 -1.12
C PHE A 95 17.42 -20.89 -1.10
N ALA A 96 16.22 -20.50 -1.51
CA ALA A 96 15.76 -19.13 -1.35
C ALA A 96 14.75 -19.05 -0.20
N GLU A 97 14.79 -17.97 0.56
CA GLU A 97 13.85 -17.72 1.65
C GLU A 97 13.32 -16.30 1.57
N THR A 98 12.03 -16.11 1.85
CA THR A 98 11.44 -14.78 2.01
C THR A 98 10.59 -14.68 3.28
N PRO A 99 10.82 -13.65 4.12
CA PRO A 99 9.87 -13.25 5.15
C PRO A 99 8.57 -12.75 4.51
N VAL A 100 7.43 -13.28 4.97
CA VAL A 100 6.10 -12.91 4.45
C VAL A 100 5.29 -12.14 5.49
N LEU A 101 5.28 -12.61 6.74
CA LEU A 101 4.60 -11.93 7.86
C LEU A 101 5.53 -11.89 9.08
N THR A 102 6.11 -10.73 9.36
CA THR A 102 6.98 -10.47 10.52
C THR A 102 6.38 -9.39 11.44
N VAL A 103 5.06 -9.22 11.39
CA VAL A 103 4.32 -8.18 12.12
C VAL A 103 4.55 -8.32 13.63
N PRO A 104 5.03 -7.27 14.33
CA PRO A 104 5.29 -7.33 15.76
C PRO A 104 4.06 -7.74 16.56
N GLY A 105 4.25 -8.64 17.52
CA GLY A 105 3.17 -9.11 18.39
C GLY A 105 2.21 -10.10 17.73
N GLY A 106 2.49 -10.59 16.51
CA GLY A 106 1.62 -11.55 15.81
C GLY A 106 0.27 -10.94 15.42
N ARG A 107 0.23 -9.64 15.13
CA ARG A 107 -1.01 -8.91 14.79
C ARG A 107 -1.43 -9.11 13.33
N TYR A 108 -1.68 -10.35 12.97
CA TYR A 108 -2.26 -10.78 11.69
C TYR A 108 -3.35 -11.84 11.93
N PRO A 109 -4.29 -12.04 10.99
CA PRO A 109 -5.34 -13.04 11.16
C PRO A 109 -4.77 -14.45 11.38
N GLY A 110 -5.32 -15.19 12.34
CA GLY A 110 -5.09 -16.63 12.44
C GLY A 110 -6.12 -17.41 11.64
N GLY A 111 -5.84 -18.68 11.38
CA GLY A 111 -6.74 -19.59 10.67
C GLY A 111 -6.10 -20.24 9.45
N ILE A 112 -6.95 -20.75 8.55
CA ILE A 112 -6.48 -21.52 7.39
C ILE A 112 -6.14 -20.59 6.23
N TYR A 113 -4.85 -20.48 5.93
CA TYR A 113 -4.34 -19.79 4.76
C TYR A 113 -4.23 -20.77 3.58
N THR A 114 -4.42 -20.25 2.38
CA THR A 114 -4.24 -21.02 1.14
C THR A 114 -3.08 -20.46 0.36
N VAL A 115 -2.04 -21.27 0.17
CA VAL A 115 -0.92 -20.95 -0.70
C VAL A 115 -1.20 -21.52 -2.07
N LEU A 116 -1.12 -20.68 -3.10
CA LEU A 116 -1.33 -21.05 -4.50
C LEU A 116 -0.05 -20.76 -5.27
N TYR A 117 0.30 -21.61 -6.23
CA TYR A 117 1.47 -21.41 -7.08
C TYR A 117 1.33 -22.14 -8.41
N GLU A 118 2.14 -21.73 -9.38
CA GLU A 118 2.35 -22.45 -10.63
C GLU A 118 3.78 -22.98 -10.70
N GLY A 119 3.98 -24.06 -11.45
CA GLY A 119 5.29 -24.67 -11.66
C GLY A 119 5.55 -25.85 -10.74
N GLU A 120 6.78 -26.36 -10.80
CA GLU A 120 7.20 -27.55 -10.08
C GLU A 120 8.36 -27.22 -9.14
N GLY A 121 8.26 -27.71 -7.91
CA GLY A 121 9.25 -27.44 -6.88
C GLY A 121 8.70 -27.73 -5.49
N LYS A 122 9.44 -27.31 -4.46
CA LYS A 122 9.12 -27.59 -3.07
C LYS A 122 9.18 -26.32 -2.24
N LEU A 123 8.05 -25.99 -1.63
CA LEU A 123 7.95 -24.91 -0.64
C LEU A 123 8.02 -25.50 0.77
N ARG A 124 8.72 -24.81 1.66
CA ARG A 124 8.74 -25.12 3.10
C ARG A 124 8.39 -23.87 3.88
N PHE A 125 7.65 -24.02 4.96
CA PHE A 125 7.18 -22.90 5.77
C PHE A 125 7.80 -22.95 7.15
N ASN A 126 8.35 -21.83 7.62
CA ASN A 126 8.83 -21.66 8.98
C ASN A 126 7.94 -20.68 9.73
N GLY A 127 7.90 -20.82 11.05
CA GLY A 127 7.15 -19.92 11.92
C GLY A 127 5.95 -20.62 12.57
N PRO A 128 4.96 -19.85 13.02
CA PRO A 128 3.77 -20.38 13.69
C PRO A 128 2.74 -20.93 12.68
N VAL A 129 3.18 -21.89 11.88
CA VAL A 129 2.41 -22.48 10.77
C VAL A 129 2.49 -24.00 10.82
N LYS A 130 1.39 -24.67 10.46
CA LYS A 130 1.32 -26.12 10.27
C LYS A 130 0.76 -26.40 8.89
N VAL A 131 1.48 -27.20 8.09
CA VAL A 131 0.96 -27.70 6.81
C VAL A 131 -0.14 -28.73 7.10
N LEU A 132 -1.33 -28.50 6.57
CA LEU A 132 -2.47 -29.40 6.70
C LEU A 132 -2.64 -30.31 5.48
N GLU A 133 -2.43 -29.74 4.30
CA GLU A 133 -2.63 -30.39 3.01
C GLU A 133 -1.65 -29.79 2.01
N GLU A 134 -1.05 -30.63 1.17
CA GLU A 134 -0.16 -30.23 0.09
C GLU A 134 -0.47 -31.08 -1.14
N VAL A 135 -0.96 -30.42 -2.17
CA VAL A 135 -1.20 -30.99 -3.50
C VAL A 135 -0.54 -30.08 -4.54
N PRO A 136 -0.20 -30.58 -5.74
CA PRO A 136 0.40 -29.74 -6.77
C PRO A 136 -0.39 -28.44 -7.01
N GLY A 137 0.28 -27.30 -6.84
CA GLY A 137 -0.29 -25.96 -7.04
C GLY A 137 -1.04 -25.37 -5.85
N LYS A 138 -1.25 -26.11 -4.76
CA LYS A 138 -2.03 -25.65 -3.61
C LYS A 138 -1.57 -26.27 -2.28
N ILE A 139 -1.31 -25.43 -1.29
CA ILE A 139 -0.97 -25.85 0.08
C ILE A 139 -1.90 -25.15 1.07
N ARG A 140 -2.46 -25.91 2.01
CA ARG A 140 -3.24 -25.36 3.13
C ARG A 140 -2.39 -25.28 4.38
N LEU A 141 -2.35 -24.10 4.97
CA LEU A 141 -1.58 -23.81 6.19
C LEU A 141 -2.52 -23.41 7.32
N ASP A 142 -2.43 -24.07 8.46
CA ASP A 142 -3.00 -23.57 9.71
C ASP A 142 -2.00 -22.60 10.34
N VAL A 143 -2.37 -21.32 10.38
CA VAL A 143 -1.56 -20.23 10.92
C VAL A 143 -2.08 -19.85 12.29
N THR A 144 -1.24 -19.96 13.31
CA THR A 144 -1.58 -19.63 14.71
C THR A 144 -0.70 -18.48 15.22
N PRO A 145 -1.09 -17.20 15.00
CA PRO A 145 -0.23 -16.05 15.30
C PRO A 145 0.35 -16.09 16.72
N ARG A 146 1.63 -15.72 16.88
CA ARG A 146 2.33 -15.66 18.16
C ARG A 146 3.00 -14.31 18.33
N SER A 147 3.14 -13.85 19.58
CA SER A 147 3.77 -12.57 19.91
C SER A 147 5.19 -12.41 19.36
N THR A 148 5.92 -13.52 19.23
CA THR A 148 7.30 -13.58 18.72
C THR A 148 7.42 -14.36 17.39
N GLY A 149 6.31 -14.68 16.73
CA GLY A 149 6.28 -15.56 15.56
C GLY A 149 6.26 -14.82 14.23
N SER A 150 7.28 -15.08 13.41
CA SER A 150 7.39 -14.63 12.01
C SER A 150 7.18 -15.81 11.05
N ILE A 151 6.51 -15.57 9.93
CA ILE A 151 6.30 -16.56 8.88
C ILE A 151 7.27 -16.32 7.73
N PHE A 152 8.01 -17.36 7.37
CA PHE A 152 8.93 -17.39 6.23
C PHE A 152 8.50 -18.49 5.27
N VAL A 153 8.62 -18.21 3.98
CA VAL A 153 8.48 -19.18 2.90
C VAL A 153 9.87 -19.48 2.37
N GLN A 154 10.22 -20.77 2.29
CA GLN A 154 11.46 -21.25 1.71
C GLN A 154 11.16 -21.99 0.41
N LEU A 155 11.81 -21.60 -0.67
CA LEU A 155 11.88 -22.36 -1.91
C LEU A 155 13.08 -23.31 -1.82
N ARG A 156 12.80 -24.60 -1.64
CA ARG A 156 13.81 -25.65 -1.46
C ARG A 156 14.21 -26.33 -2.76
N GLU A 157 13.25 -26.47 -3.67
CA GLU A 157 13.44 -27.08 -4.98
C GLU A 157 12.63 -26.28 -6.00
N THR A 158 13.13 -26.13 -7.22
CA THR A 158 12.42 -25.52 -8.36
C THR A 158 12.89 -26.18 -9.64
N ASN A 159 11.97 -26.56 -10.53
CA ASN A 159 12.29 -27.13 -11.83
C ASN A 159 12.73 -25.99 -12.77
N PRO A 160 13.98 -25.97 -13.28
CA PRO A 160 14.43 -24.90 -14.17
C PRO A 160 13.64 -24.74 -15.47
N GLU A 161 13.00 -25.81 -15.95
CA GLU A 161 12.17 -25.80 -17.15
C GLU A 161 10.72 -25.41 -16.86
N ASN A 162 10.30 -25.46 -15.58
CA ASN A 162 8.98 -25.07 -15.12
C ASN A 162 9.04 -24.48 -13.69
N PRO A 163 9.70 -23.32 -13.51
CA PRO A 163 10.03 -22.81 -12.19
C PRO A 163 8.78 -22.39 -11.41
N LEU A 164 8.87 -22.50 -10.09
CA LEU A 164 7.83 -22.00 -9.20
C LEU A 164 7.66 -20.49 -9.34
N ARG A 165 6.44 -20.07 -9.65
CA ARG A 165 6.05 -18.68 -9.91
C ARG A 165 4.61 -18.43 -9.49
N ASN A 166 4.17 -17.17 -9.56
CA ASN A 166 2.82 -16.74 -9.18
C ASN A 166 2.42 -17.24 -7.78
N ILE A 167 3.40 -17.31 -6.86
CA ILE A 167 3.17 -17.73 -5.48
C ILE A 167 2.31 -16.68 -4.79
N ARG A 168 1.22 -17.14 -4.17
CA ARG A 168 0.29 -16.35 -3.37
C ARG A 168 0.13 -17.00 -2.02
N MET A 169 -0.08 -16.22 -0.99
CA MET A 169 -0.44 -16.71 0.35
C MET A 169 -1.70 -15.96 0.77
N VAL A 170 -2.84 -16.58 0.50
CA VAL A 170 -4.17 -15.99 0.67
C VAL A 170 -4.65 -16.18 2.10
N MET A 171 -5.10 -15.08 2.72
CA MET A 171 -5.66 -15.05 4.07
C MET A 171 -6.94 -15.91 4.19
N PRO A 172 -7.31 -16.33 5.41
CA PRO A 172 -8.53 -17.09 5.66
C PRO A 172 -9.77 -16.37 5.14
N GLY A 173 -10.64 -17.10 4.45
CA GLY A 173 -11.91 -16.60 3.93
C GLY A 173 -11.86 -15.93 2.56
N PHE A 174 -10.69 -15.85 1.91
CA PHE A 174 -10.54 -15.18 0.60
C PHE A 174 -10.13 -16.12 -0.54
N GLU A 175 -10.01 -17.42 -0.32
CA GLU A 175 -9.58 -18.37 -1.34
C GLU A 175 -10.43 -18.34 -2.62
N GLU A 176 -11.75 -18.20 -2.48
CA GLU A 176 -12.68 -18.21 -3.62
C GLU A 176 -12.71 -16.89 -4.40
N ASN A 177 -12.18 -15.80 -3.83
CA ASN A 177 -12.32 -14.46 -4.41
C ASN A 177 -11.05 -13.60 -4.40
N TYR A 178 -9.88 -14.11 -4.00
CA TYR A 178 -8.64 -13.31 -3.91
C TYR A 178 -8.26 -12.58 -5.21
N ALA A 179 -8.70 -13.12 -6.36
CA ALA A 179 -8.46 -12.52 -7.66
C ALA A 179 -9.21 -11.19 -7.86
N THR A 180 -10.40 -11.05 -7.25
CA THR A 180 -11.22 -9.83 -7.33
C THR A 180 -11.23 -9.05 -6.04
N GLN A 181 -11.09 -9.70 -4.88
CA GLN A 181 -10.96 -9.06 -3.57
C GLN A 181 -9.48 -8.83 -3.24
N ILE A 182 -8.86 -7.85 -3.91
CA ILE A 182 -7.42 -7.58 -3.74
C ILE A 182 -7.12 -7.09 -2.31
N PHE A 183 -7.93 -6.16 -1.81
CA PHE A 183 -7.71 -5.52 -0.52
C PHE A 183 -8.45 -6.22 0.62
N HIS A 184 -7.85 -6.24 1.79
CA HIS A 184 -8.51 -6.73 2.98
C HIS A 184 -9.65 -5.77 3.40
N PRO A 185 -10.88 -6.25 3.69
CA PRO A 185 -12.01 -5.37 4.02
C PRO A 185 -11.77 -4.44 5.23
N VAL A 186 -11.04 -4.91 6.24
CA VAL A 186 -10.67 -4.08 7.41
C VAL A 186 -9.74 -2.93 7.02
N PHE A 187 -8.85 -3.16 6.04
CA PHE A 187 -7.98 -2.11 5.51
C PHE A 187 -8.80 -1.05 4.76
N LEU A 188 -9.71 -1.46 3.89
CA LEU A 188 -10.61 -0.53 3.19
C LEU A 188 -11.38 0.33 4.18
N LYS A 189 -12.06 -0.30 5.15
CA LYS A 189 -12.82 0.39 6.18
C LYS A 189 -12.01 1.41 6.99
N ARG A 190 -10.72 1.13 7.24
CA ARG A 190 -9.84 2.03 8.00
C ARG A 190 -9.58 3.35 7.26
N TRP A 191 -9.52 3.30 5.94
CA TRP A 191 -9.16 4.43 5.10
C TRP A 191 -10.34 5.09 4.40
N GLU A 192 -11.57 4.63 4.66
CA GLU A 192 -12.79 5.32 4.23
C GLU A 192 -12.84 6.75 4.81
N GLY A 193 -13.35 7.68 4.01
CA GLY A 193 -13.62 9.06 4.46
C GLY A 193 -12.43 10.02 4.42
N PHE A 194 -11.27 9.63 3.88
CA PHE A 194 -10.22 10.57 3.50
C PHE A 194 -10.52 11.26 2.17
N ALA A 195 -9.99 12.46 1.98
CA ALA A 195 -10.15 13.23 0.74
C ALA A 195 -9.19 12.77 -0.36
N ALA A 196 -7.97 12.41 0.03
CA ALA A 196 -6.95 11.93 -0.89
C ALA A 196 -6.02 10.90 -0.22
N LEU A 197 -5.54 9.94 -1.00
CA LEU A 197 -4.49 8.99 -0.59
C LEU A 197 -3.21 9.29 -1.34
N ARG A 198 -2.17 9.71 -0.61
CA ARG A 198 -0.82 9.88 -1.16
C ARG A 198 -0.08 8.56 -1.14
N PHE A 199 0.40 8.18 -2.32
CA PHE A 199 1.03 6.89 -2.60
C PHE A 199 2.55 6.98 -2.67
N MET A 200 3.19 7.91 -1.94
CA MET A 200 4.64 8.12 -2.02
C MET A 200 5.41 6.85 -1.64
N ASP A 201 5.05 6.22 -0.51
CA ASP A 201 5.69 5.00 -0.06
C ASP A 201 5.24 3.76 -0.86
N TRP A 202 3.99 3.74 -1.33
CA TRP A 202 3.50 2.66 -2.20
C TRP A 202 4.20 2.68 -3.56
N GLY A 203 4.49 3.86 -4.12
CA GLY A 203 5.25 4.01 -5.36
C GLY A 203 6.76 3.89 -5.19
N HIS A 204 7.24 3.70 -3.95
CA HIS A 204 8.67 3.68 -3.62
C HIS A 204 9.41 4.88 -4.23
N THR A 205 8.84 6.08 -4.10
CA THR A 205 9.28 7.29 -4.82
C THR A 205 10.68 7.76 -4.38
N ASN A 206 10.96 7.71 -3.07
CA ASN A 206 12.26 8.11 -2.54
C ASN A 206 13.38 7.21 -3.08
N ASN A 207 14.45 7.83 -3.60
CA ASN A 207 15.59 7.13 -4.22
C ASN A 207 15.20 6.18 -5.36
N SER A 208 14.02 6.37 -5.97
CA SER A 208 13.52 5.48 -7.01
C SER A 208 14.47 5.42 -8.20
N LYS A 209 14.71 4.21 -8.68
CA LYS A 209 15.49 3.95 -9.90
C LYS A 209 14.61 3.82 -11.14
N GLN A 210 13.29 4.00 -11.00
CA GLN A 210 12.36 3.90 -12.11
C GLN A 210 12.56 5.07 -13.08
N GLN A 211 12.77 4.75 -14.35
CA GLN A 211 13.03 5.70 -15.42
C GLN A 211 12.04 5.53 -16.57
N SER A 212 11.99 4.34 -17.18
CA SER A 212 11.15 4.06 -18.35
C SER A 212 9.91 3.24 -18.00
N TRP A 213 8.84 3.36 -18.80
CA TRP A 213 7.56 2.66 -18.58
C TRP A 213 7.69 1.14 -18.51
N ALA A 214 8.57 0.57 -19.33
CA ALA A 214 8.84 -0.87 -19.36
C ALA A 214 9.47 -1.39 -18.06
N GLY A 215 10.19 -0.53 -17.32
CA GLY A 215 10.88 -0.91 -16.08
C GLY A 215 10.03 -0.83 -14.80
N ARG A 216 8.77 -0.39 -14.90
CA ARG A 216 7.87 -0.18 -13.74
C ARG A 216 7.49 -1.51 -13.03
N PRO A 217 6.97 -1.48 -11.79
CA PRO A 217 6.33 -2.65 -11.18
C PRO A 217 5.05 -3.07 -11.92
N THR A 218 4.85 -4.38 -12.07
CA THR A 218 3.67 -4.99 -12.72
C THR A 218 2.98 -5.97 -11.77
N LEU A 219 1.73 -6.34 -12.07
CA LEU A 219 0.89 -7.21 -11.23
C LEU A 219 1.48 -8.60 -10.97
N ASP A 220 2.36 -9.07 -11.86
CA ASP A 220 2.98 -10.39 -11.84
C ASP A 220 4.37 -10.42 -11.18
N ARG A 221 4.85 -9.27 -10.67
CA ARG A 221 6.04 -9.20 -9.80
C ARG A 221 5.86 -10.08 -8.57
N ALA A 222 6.93 -10.76 -8.17
CA ALA A 222 6.93 -11.67 -7.03
C ALA A 222 6.51 -11.00 -5.72
N THR A 223 6.87 -9.73 -5.53
CA THR A 223 6.47 -8.91 -4.40
C THR A 223 6.18 -7.48 -4.83
N TRP A 224 5.30 -6.79 -4.10
CA TRP A 224 5.02 -5.36 -4.23
C TRP A 224 5.72 -4.51 -3.15
N ALA A 225 6.47 -5.15 -2.26
CA ALA A 225 7.32 -4.50 -1.25
C ALA A 225 8.80 -4.37 -1.68
N GLY A 226 9.11 -4.60 -2.96
CA GLY A 226 10.46 -4.42 -3.51
C GLY A 226 10.71 -3.01 -4.05
N ASP A 227 11.89 -2.78 -4.65
CA ASP A 227 12.36 -1.46 -5.13
C ASP A 227 11.46 -0.77 -6.17
N GLY A 228 10.51 -1.49 -6.78
CA GLY A 228 9.52 -0.91 -7.69
C GLY A 228 8.27 -0.37 -6.98
N GLY A 229 7.99 -0.83 -5.76
CA GLY A 229 6.73 -0.56 -5.07
C GLY A 229 5.53 -1.30 -5.66
N VAL A 230 4.35 -0.85 -5.25
CA VAL A 230 3.04 -1.33 -5.69
C VAL A 230 2.79 -0.87 -7.14
N PRO A 231 2.21 -1.71 -8.02
CA PRO A 231 1.80 -1.28 -9.35
C PRO A 231 0.75 -0.17 -9.32
N VAL A 232 0.81 0.76 -10.29
CA VAL A 232 -0.14 1.89 -10.40
C VAL A 232 -1.59 1.41 -10.54
N GLU A 233 -1.80 0.28 -11.21
CA GLU A 233 -3.09 -0.38 -11.38
C GLU A 233 -3.75 -0.66 -10.02
N ILE A 234 -2.96 -1.06 -9.02
CA ILE A 234 -3.44 -1.37 -7.67
C ILE A 234 -3.71 -0.09 -6.88
N MET A 235 -2.89 0.95 -7.03
CA MET A 235 -3.15 2.25 -6.39
C MET A 235 -4.44 2.90 -6.90
N VAL A 236 -4.68 2.82 -8.22
CA VAL A 236 -5.94 3.27 -8.84
C VAL A 236 -7.11 2.43 -8.34
N GLU A 237 -6.97 1.11 -8.27
CA GLU A 237 -8.02 0.23 -7.79
C GLU A 237 -8.39 0.50 -6.31
N LEU A 238 -7.43 0.83 -5.45
CA LEU A 238 -7.72 1.27 -4.08
C LEU A 238 -8.58 2.53 -4.06
N SER A 239 -8.15 3.53 -4.84
CA SER A 239 -8.82 4.82 -4.98
C SER A 239 -10.24 4.65 -5.52
N ASN A 240 -10.41 3.78 -6.51
CA ASN A 240 -11.70 3.42 -7.08
C ASN A 240 -12.63 2.77 -6.04
N ARG A 241 -12.13 1.83 -5.24
CA ARG A 241 -12.96 1.15 -4.22
C ARG A 241 -13.43 2.09 -3.12
N LEU A 242 -12.55 2.98 -2.68
CA LEU A 242 -12.87 3.92 -1.59
C LEU A 242 -13.58 5.18 -2.07
N GLY A 243 -13.52 5.49 -3.37
CA GLY A 243 -14.01 6.76 -3.90
C GLY A 243 -13.18 7.94 -3.40
N ILE A 244 -11.86 7.77 -3.31
CA ILE A 244 -10.92 8.75 -2.77
C ILE A 244 -9.93 9.17 -3.86
N ASP A 245 -9.59 10.46 -3.91
CA ASP A 245 -8.69 10.99 -4.92
C ASP A 245 -7.26 10.41 -4.75
N PRO A 246 -6.65 9.82 -5.80
CA PRO A 246 -5.25 9.40 -5.73
C PRO A 246 -4.29 10.60 -5.77
N TRP A 247 -3.22 10.52 -4.98
CA TRP A 247 -2.06 11.40 -5.07
C TRP A 247 -0.79 10.62 -5.41
N PHE A 248 -0.34 10.80 -6.65
CA PHE A 248 0.83 10.14 -7.20
C PHE A 248 2.07 11.04 -7.14
N CYS A 249 3.17 10.46 -6.70
CA CYS A 249 4.50 11.08 -6.69
C CYS A 249 5.34 10.43 -7.80
N ILE A 250 5.57 11.16 -8.88
CA ILE A 250 6.26 10.64 -10.08
C ILE A 250 7.76 10.49 -9.79
N PRO A 251 8.39 9.33 -10.05
CA PRO A 251 9.82 9.14 -9.81
C PRO A 251 10.70 10.23 -10.43
N HIS A 252 11.74 10.66 -9.73
CA HIS A 252 12.61 11.76 -10.20
C HIS A 252 13.31 11.49 -11.53
N LEU A 253 13.60 10.21 -11.82
CA LEU A 253 14.22 9.76 -13.08
C LEU A 253 13.22 9.44 -14.18
N ALA A 254 11.91 9.54 -13.94
CA ALA A 254 10.90 9.18 -14.92
C ALA A 254 11.02 10.03 -16.19
N ASP A 255 11.17 9.37 -17.33
CA ASP A 255 11.15 10.01 -18.64
C ASP A 255 9.72 10.39 -19.06
N ASP A 256 9.60 11.17 -20.14
CA ASP A 256 8.28 11.66 -20.60
C ASP A 256 7.35 10.52 -21.03
N ASP A 257 7.91 9.43 -21.54
CA ASP A 257 7.14 8.26 -21.95
C ASP A 257 6.58 7.52 -20.74
N TYR A 258 7.34 7.38 -19.65
CA TYR A 258 6.85 6.89 -18.37
C TYR A 258 5.68 7.75 -17.89
N VAL A 259 5.86 9.07 -17.84
CA VAL A 259 4.84 10.00 -17.34
C VAL A 259 3.57 9.92 -18.18
N ARG A 260 3.70 9.89 -19.51
CA ARG A 260 2.57 9.83 -20.43
C ARG A 260 1.80 8.52 -20.30
N ASN A 261 2.49 7.37 -20.30
CA ASN A 261 1.84 6.07 -20.14
C ASN A 261 1.20 5.92 -18.75
N PHE A 262 1.84 6.44 -17.69
CA PHE A 262 1.27 6.48 -16.35
C PHE A 262 -0.04 7.28 -16.33
N ALA A 263 -0.01 8.50 -16.88
CA ALA A 263 -1.19 9.36 -16.96
C ALA A 263 -2.32 8.71 -17.79
N GLN A 264 -1.99 8.03 -18.90
CA GLN A 264 -2.97 7.34 -19.73
C GLN A 264 -3.65 6.20 -18.98
N LEU A 265 -2.85 5.36 -18.30
CA LEU A 265 -3.39 4.28 -17.48
C LEU A 265 -4.34 4.82 -16.41
N VAL A 266 -3.96 5.87 -15.70
CA VAL A 266 -4.81 6.49 -14.67
C VAL A 266 -6.08 7.09 -15.28
N ARG A 267 -5.98 7.82 -16.39
CA ARG A 267 -7.15 8.37 -17.10
C ARG A 267 -8.15 7.28 -17.48
N ASP A 268 -7.64 6.17 -18.01
CA ASP A 268 -8.46 5.09 -18.58
C ASP A 268 -9.09 4.20 -17.50
N THR A 269 -8.52 4.15 -16.30
CA THR A 269 -8.95 3.22 -15.24
C THR A 269 -9.51 3.88 -13.98
N LEU A 270 -9.22 5.16 -13.72
CA LEU A 270 -9.73 5.88 -12.56
C LEU A 270 -11.18 6.33 -12.77
N LYS A 271 -12.06 6.07 -11.79
CA LYS A 271 -13.46 6.51 -11.79
C LYS A 271 -13.58 8.00 -12.16
N PRO A 272 -14.46 8.38 -13.11
CA PRO A 272 -14.47 9.72 -13.71
C PRO A 272 -14.76 10.85 -12.72
N GLY A 273 -15.42 10.57 -11.59
CA GLY A 273 -15.70 11.56 -10.54
C GLY A 273 -14.53 11.90 -9.62
N LEU A 274 -13.41 11.17 -9.70
CA LEU A 274 -12.23 11.38 -8.87
C LEU A 274 -11.23 12.32 -9.55
N LYS A 275 -10.55 13.13 -8.74
CA LYS A 275 -9.43 13.98 -9.17
C LYS A 275 -8.10 13.27 -8.93
N VAL A 276 -7.10 13.64 -9.71
CA VAL A 276 -5.73 13.14 -9.59
C VAL A 276 -4.83 14.24 -9.07
N HIS A 277 -4.18 13.98 -7.94
CA HIS A 277 -3.13 14.82 -7.41
C HIS A 277 -1.78 14.35 -7.99
N VAL A 278 -1.05 15.26 -8.62
CA VAL A 278 0.22 14.97 -9.29
C VAL A 278 1.33 15.80 -8.64
N GLU A 279 2.40 15.13 -8.26
CA GLU A 279 3.60 15.72 -7.66
C GLU A 279 4.84 15.12 -8.34
N TYR A 280 5.84 15.95 -8.62
CA TYR A 280 7.14 15.46 -9.07
C TYR A 280 7.97 15.02 -7.87
N SER A 281 8.30 13.72 -7.78
CA SER A 281 9.16 13.15 -6.74
C SER A 281 8.66 13.41 -5.31
N ASN A 282 9.58 13.44 -4.34
CA ASN A 282 9.36 13.79 -2.94
C ASN A 282 10.62 14.48 -2.40
N GLU A 283 10.44 15.55 -1.61
CA GLU A 283 11.51 16.27 -0.90
C GLU A 283 12.79 16.48 -1.72
N VAL A 284 12.66 16.98 -2.96
CA VAL A 284 13.83 17.25 -3.81
C VAL A 284 14.74 18.29 -3.16
N TRP A 285 14.23 19.14 -2.26
CA TRP A 285 15.03 20.06 -1.47
C TRP A 285 15.92 19.38 -0.40
N ASN A 286 15.68 18.13 -0.02
CA ASN A 286 16.36 17.47 1.08
C ASN A 286 17.57 16.64 0.60
N SER A 287 18.79 17.13 0.88
CA SER A 287 20.06 16.53 0.42
C SER A 287 20.34 15.11 0.92
N MET A 288 19.58 14.61 1.91
CA MET A 288 19.68 13.22 2.37
C MET A 288 19.22 12.21 1.30
N PHE A 289 18.41 12.65 0.33
CA PHE A 289 17.89 11.77 -0.71
C PHE A 289 18.64 11.88 -2.05
N GLY A 290 18.72 10.76 -2.77
CA GLY A 290 19.32 10.66 -4.09
C GLY A 290 18.64 11.54 -5.13
N GLN A 291 17.32 11.75 -5.05
CA GLN A 291 16.64 12.67 -5.96
C GLN A 291 17.12 14.12 -5.83
N ALA A 292 17.50 14.55 -4.63
CA ALA A 292 18.00 15.89 -4.39
C ALA A 292 19.40 16.07 -4.97
N GLN A 293 20.26 15.05 -4.76
CA GLN A 293 21.61 14.99 -5.33
C GLN A 293 21.56 14.97 -6.86
N TRP A 294 20.63 14.21 -7.44
CA TRP A 294 20.41 14.17 -8.88
C TRP A 294 20.00 15.54 -9.43
N ALA A 295 19.01 16.20 -8.82
CA ALA A 295 18.55 17.50 -9.28
C ALA A 295 19.63 18.58 -9.16
N GLU A 296 20.49 18.52 -8.14
CA GLU A 296 21.65 19.40 -8.01
C GLU A 296 22.70 19.13 -9.11
N ALA A 297 22.98 17.86 -9.40
CA ALA A 297 23.89 17.50 -10.49
C ALA A 297 23.37 18.01 -11.85
N GLN A 298 22.06 17.86 -12.11
CA GLN A 298 21.42 18.40 -13.30
C GLN A 298 21.48 19.93 -13.37
N ALA A 299 21.29 20.61 -12.24
CA ALA A 299 21.41 22.06 -12.18
C ALA A 299 22.83 22.51 -12.54
N LYS A 300 23.84 21.86 -11.96
CA LYS A 300 25.26 22.13 -12.24
C LYS A 300 25.63 21.87 -13.69
N GLU A 301 25.22 20.73 -14.23
CA GLU A 301 25.48 20.34 -15.63
C GLU A 301 24.89 21.36 -16.62
N ARG A 302 23.71 21.89 -16.31
CA ARG A 302 22.96 22.81 -17.18
C ARG A 302 23.24 24.29 -16.89
N GLY A 303 24.11 24.60 -15.92
CA GLY A 303 24.39 25.98 -15.49
C GLY A 303 23.17 26.71 -14.90
N ILE A 304 22.27 25.98 -14.23
CA ILE A 304 21.05 26.51 -13.62
C ILE A 304 21.33 26.91 -12.17
N GLY A 305 21.01 28.17 -11.85
CA GLY A 305 21.19 28.72 -10.52
C GLY A 305 22.64 29.08 -10.18
N PRO A 306 22.86 29.74 -9.02
CA PRO A 306 24.18 30.20 -8.59
C PRO A 306 25.05 29.02 -8.11
N ALA A 307 26.34 29.02 -8.49
CA ALA A 307 27.27 27.95 -8.09
C ALA A 307 27.51 27.89 -6.57
N ASP A 308 27.38 29.01 -5.86
CA ASP A 308 27.50 29.14 -4.41
C ASP A 308 26.19 28.84 -3.66
N ARG A 309 25.07 28.65 -4.38
CA ARG A 309 23.74 28.34 -3.83
C ARG A 309 23.09 27.17 -4.56
N PRO A 310 23.66 25.95 -4.45
CA PRO A 310 23.20 24.78 -5.21
C PRO A 310 21.75 24.37 -4.94
N TRP A 311 21.19 24.70 -3.77
CA TRP A 311 19.78 24.46 -3.45
C TRP A 311 18.82 25.28 -4.33
N GLU A 312 19.22 26.46 -4.81
CA GLU A 312 18.40 27.25 -5.75
C GLU A 312 18.38 26.62 -7.13
N GLY A 313 19.54 26.14 -7.61
CA GLY A 313 19.62 25.40 -8.87
C GLY A 313 18.74 24.15 -8.83
N ARG A 314 18.79 23.42 -7.71
CA ARG A 314 17.96 22.25 -7.47
C ARG A 314 16.46 22.55 -7.48
N ALA A 315 16.03 23.61 -6.79
CA ALA A 315 14.63 24.05 -6.79
C ALA A 315 14.16 24.45 -8.19
N GLN A 316 15.02 25.10 -8.98
CA GLN A 316 14.69 25.46 -10.37
C GLN A 316 14.54 24.23 -11.26
N VAL A 317 15.42 23.22 -11.15
CA VAL A 317 15.28 21.94 -11.86
C VAL A 317 13.98 21.24 -11.47
N TYR A 318 13.66 21.21 -10.18
CA TYR A 318 12.40 20.66 -9.68
C TYR A 318 11.17 21.35 -10.30
N VAL A 319 11.12 22.68 -10.27
CA VAL A 319 9.99 23.45 -10.82
C VAL A 319 9.86 23.22 -12.32
N GLN A 320 10.98 23.26 -13.05
CA GLN A 320 10.97 23.03 -14.50
C GLN A 320 10.41 21.64 -14.83
N ARG A 321 10.91 20.59 -14.17
CA ARG A 321 10.44 19.23 -14.43
C ARG A 321 8.99 19.01 -13.98
N SER A 322 8.56 19.66 -12.90
CA SER A 322 7.16 19.64 -12.46
C SER A 322 6.23 20.23 -13.52
N ILE A 323 6.62 21.36 -14.13
CA ILE A 323 5.86 21.98 -15.23
C ILE A 323 5.75 21.04 -16.43
N ASP A 324 6.83 20.37 -16.81
CA ASP A 324 6.82 19.42 -17.93
C ASP A 324 5.88 18.24 -17.66
N ILE A 325 5.94 17.67 -16.46
CA ILE A 325 5.03 16.62 -16.00
C ILE A 325 3.58 17.10 -16.06
N PHE A 326 3.27 18.28 -15.51
CA PHE A 326 1.91 18.81 -15.53
C PHE A 326 1.37 19.02 -16.94
N LYS A 327 2.19 19.45 -17.89
CA LYS A 327 1.80 19.56 -19.30
C LYS A 327 1.43 18.20 -19.89
N ILE A 328 2.24 17.17 -19.66
CA ILE A 328 1.95 15.81 -20.14
C ILE A 328 0.61 15.31 -19.58
N TRP A 329 0.37 15.50 -18.28
CA TRP A 329 -0.90 15.11 -17.66
C TRP A 329 -2.09 15.87 -18.24
N GLU A 330 -1.96 17.19 -18.44
CA GLU A 330 -3.00 18.03 -19.05
C GLU A 330 -3.32 17.59 -20.48
N GLU A 331 -2.31 17.28 -21.29
CA GLU A 331 -2.47 16.76 -22.66
C GLU A 331 -3.23 15.43 -22.65
N VAL A 332 -2.85 14.49 -21.77
CA VAL A 332 -3.47 13.17 -21.68
C VAL A 332 -4.94 13.26 -21.22
N PHE A 333 -5.24 14.13 -20.25
CA PHE A 333 -6.58 14.32 -19.70
C PHE A 333 -7.46 15.26 -20.54
N GLY A 334 -6.90 15.92 -21.55
CA GLY A 334 -7.62 16.90 -22.36
C GLY A 334 -8.03 18.16 -21.60
N GLY A 335 -7.36 18.48 -20.48
CA GLY A 335 -7.68 19.62 -19.64
C GLY A 335 -7.25 19.46 -18.18
N ARG A 336 -7.63 20.42 -17.34
CA ARG A 336 -7.20 20.53 -15.93
C ARG A 336 -8.27 20.17 -14.91
N GLU A 337 -9.51 19.95 -15.32
CA GLU A 337 -10.64 19.84 -14.38
C GLU A 337 -10.48 18.70 -13.36
N ARG A 338 -9.83 17.61 -13.78
CA ARG A 338 -9.55 16.44 -12.94
C ARG A 338 -8.16 16.45 -12.31
N LEU A 339 -7.37 17.51 -12.47
CA LEU A 339 -5.98 17.54 -12.02
C LEU A 339 -5.76 18.54 -10.87
N VAL A 340 -5.08 18.09 -9.83
CA VAL A 340 -4.54 18.91 -8.74
C VAL A 340 -3.02 18.83 -8.81
N ARG A 341 -2.34 19.96 -8.96
CA ARG A 341 -0.89 20.02 -9.20
C ARG A 341 -0.20 20.51 -7.93
N HIS A 342 0.79 19.76 -7.43
CA HIS A 342 1.51 20.06 -6.20
C HIS A 342 2.95 20.42 -6.48
N LEU A 343 3.39 21.54 -5.89
CA LEU A 343 4.80 21.90 -5.74
C LEU A 343 5.10 21.85 -4.25
N ALA A 344 6.10 21.06 -3.85
CA ALA A 344 6.38 20.71 -2.46
C ALA A 344 7.88 20.81 -2.12
#